data_AF-A0A158GF55-F1
#
_entry.id   AF-A0A158GF55-F1
#
_cell.length_a   1.000
_cell.length_b   1.000
_cell.length_c   1.000
_cell.angle_alpha   90.00
_cell.angle_beta   90.00
_cell.angle_gamma   90.00
#
_symmetry.space_group_name_H-M   'P 1'
#
loop_
_entity.id
_entity.type
_entity.pdbx_description
1 polymer ?
#
loop_
_entity_poly.entity_id
_entity_poly.type
_entity_poly.pdbx_seq_one_letter_code
_entity_poly.pdbx_strand_id
1 'polypeptide(L)'
;MPLEQNGQCGTDRPDPPVRWKHSTTPNITWTWHHTIPWNQLRATWNWMVENADWSSLKAFLYLIGSDNSETVVAEIQAGQLMQRDELHQMIAWQKWNVVEGPGGPNRAPGDDPGEGFEAWSLWGLSNNQRQTVLDVKQIYDAMLKLPQQTQPGNFGAFLSTFRHLRNRQLIMWEPKMWDAVIVGRAPKHPREPDVRSTWRRRRG
;
A
#
# COMPACT_ATOMS: atom_id res chain seq x y z
N MET A 1 -2.29 -5.81 -20.02
CA MET A 1 -1.65 -4.51 -20.34
C MET A 1 -1.73 -3.64 -19.10
N PRO A 2 -0.66 -2.92 -18.72
CA PRO A 2 -0.55 -2.40 -17.37
C PRO A 2 -1.44 -1.16 -17.12
N LEU A 3 -1.46 -0.20 -18.04
CA LEU A 3 -2.34 0.97 -18.01
C LEU A 3 -2.72 1.35 -19.45
N GLU A 4 -4.01 1.58 -19.69
CA GLU A 4 -4.55 1.89 -21.00
C GLU A 4 -4.40 3.38 -21.34
N GLN A 5 -4.54 3.74 -22.62
CA GLN A 5 -4.43 5.15 -23.08
C GLN A 5 -5.52 6.06 -22.50
N ASN A 6 -6.67 5.49 -22.16
CA ASN A 6 -7.76 6.17 -21.44
C ASN A 6 -7.53 6.26 -19.93
N GLY A 7 -6.37 5.82 -19.44
CA GLY A 7 -6.03 5.83 -18.02
C GLY A 7 -6.60 4.69 -17.20
N GLN A 8 -7.30 3.69 -17.75
CA GLN A 8 -7.76 2.55 -16.94
C GLN A 8 -6.62 1.54 -16.67
N CYS A 9 -6.53 1.06 -15.43
CA CYS A 9 -5.61 0.00 -15.04
C CYS A 9 -6.17 -1.39 -15.36
N GLY A 10 -5.31 -2.24 -15.94
CA GLY A 10 -5.58 -3.66 -16.14
C GLY A 10 -5.40 -4.50 -14.88
N THR A 11 -5.58 -5.82 -14.99
CA THR A 11 -5.53 -6.72 -13.82
C THR A 11 -4.14 -6.85 -13.21
N ASP A 12 -3.13 -6.86 -14.07
CA ASP A 12 -1.76 -7.22 -13.70
C ASP A 12 -1.12 -6.11 -12.88
N ARG A 13 -0.55 -6.46 -11.72
CA ARG A 13 0.25 -5.53 -10.93
C ARG A 13 1.64 -5.40 -11.58
N PRO A 14 2.22 -4.19 -11.72
CA PRO A 14 3.58 -4.04 -12.23
C PRO A 14 4.59 -4.51 -11.19
N ASP A 15 5.83 -4.75 -11.61
CA ASP A 15 6.94 -5.03 -10.68
C ASP A 15 7.25 -3.81 -9.79
N PRO A 16 7.76 -4.04 -8.56
CA PRO A 16 8.18 -2.96 -7.68
C PRO A 16 9.34 -2.16 -8.30
N PRO A 17 9.51 -0.87 -7.93
CA PRO A 17 10.60 -0.07 -8.45
C PRO A 17 11.98 -0.73 -8.25
N VAL A 18 12.75 -0.89 -9.33
CA VAL A 18 14.08 -1.57 -9.33
C VAL A 18 15.08 -0.95 -8.33
N ARG A 19 14.89 0.33 -8.02
CA ARG A 19 15.69 1.08 -7.04
C ARG A 19 15.38 0.72 -5.59
N TRP A 20 14.23 0.11 -5.30
CA TRP A 20 13.92 -0.36 -3.95
C TRP A 20 14.83 -1.53 -3.60
N LYS A 21 15.45 -1.46 -2.43
CA LYS A 21 16.39 -2.46 -1.96
C LYS A 21 15.84 -3.09 -0.70
N HIS A 22 15.93 -4.41 -0.67
CA HIS A 22 15.58 -5.17 0.51
C HIS A 22 16.65 -5.05 1.59
N SER A 23 16.23 -5.28 2.83
CA SER A 23 17.12 -5.54 3.95
C SER A 23 18.04 -6.73 3.67
N THR A 24 19.18 -6.78 4.34
CA THR A 24 20.21 -7.82 4.12
C THR A 24 20.29 -8.84 5.25
N THR A 25 19.28 -8.89 6.14
CA THR A 25 19.29 -9.84 7.26
C THR A 25 19.40 -11.28 6.73
N PRO A 26 20.39 -12.06 7.21
CA PRO A 26 20.59 -13.44 6.74
C PRO A 26 19.36 -14.32 7.00
N ASN A 27 19.17 -15.30 6.11
CA ASN A 27 18.13 -16.35 6.24
C ASN A 27 16.67 -15.86 6.15
N ILE A 28 16.43 -14.64 5.66
CA ILE A 28 15.08 -14.16 5.35
C ILE A 28 14.97 -13.94 3.84
N THR A 29 14.00 -14.58 3.22
CA THR A 29 13.54 -14.21 1.88
C THR A 29 12.64 -13.00 2.02
N TRP A 30 13.03 -11.88 1.43
CA TRP A 30 12.28 -10.63 1.53
C TRP A 30 11.26 -10.46 0.41
N THR A 31 10.18 -9.75 0.72
CA THR A 31 9.21 -9.27 -0.25
C THR A 31 8.59 -7.95 0.19
N TRP A 32 7.89 -7.29 -0.72
CA TRP A 32 7.14 -6.07 -0.45
C TRP A 32 5.66 -6.41 -0.24
N HIS A 33 5.12 -5.96 0.89
CA HIS A 33 3.73 -6.20 1.29
C HIS A 33 2.91 -4.94 1.12
N HIS A 34 1.84 -5.05 0.36
CA HIS A 34 0.81 -4.02 0.29
C HIS A 34 -0.05 -4.03 1.54
N THR A 35 -0.29 -2.85 2.11
CA THR A 35 -1.28 -2.67 3.18
C THR A 35 -2.68 -2.60 2.59
N ILE A 36 -2.89 -1.70 1.62
CA ILE A 36 -4.07 -1.67 0.75
C ILE A 36 -3.80 -2.58 -0.45
N PRO A 37 -4.65 -3.59 -0.69
CA PRO A 37 -4.44 -4.54 -1.77
C PRO A 37 -4.50 -3.87 -3.14
N TRP A 38 -3.73 -4.39 -4.11
CA TRP A 38 -3.66 -3.85 -5.46
C TRP A 38 -5.03 -3.76 -6.11
N ASN A 39 -5.86 -4.80 -5.94
CA ASN A 39 -7.21 -4.81 -6.49
C ASN A 39 -8.06 -3.63 -6.00
N GLN A 40 -7.89 -3.21 -4.73
CA GLN A 40 -8.60 -2.05 -4.21
C GLN A 40 -8.04 -0.74 -4.77
N LEU A 41 -6.71 -0.58 -4.84
CA LEU A 41 -6.08 0.59 -5.46
C LEU A 41 -6.54 0.77 -6.91
N ARG A 42 -6.51 -0.33 -7.68
CA ARG A 42 -6.97 -0.40 -9.06
C ARG A 42 -8.44 0.00 -9.19
N ALA A 43 -9.31 -0.60 -8.36
CA ALA A 43 -10.74 -0.32 -8.41
C ALA A 43 -11.04 1.16 -8.10
N THR A 44 -10.38 1.73 -7.08
CA THR A 44 -10.51 3.14 -6.74
C THR A 44 -10.00 4.05 -7.86
N TRP A 45 -8.84 3.75 -8.45
CA TRP A 45 -8.31 4.50 -9.59
C TRP A 45 -9.25 4.48 -10.79
N ASN A 46 -9.69 3.29 -11.23
CA ASN A 46 -10.60 3.14 -12.37
C ASN A 46 -11.93 3.85 -12.10
N TRP A 47 -12.47 3.77 -10.88
CA TRP A 47 -13.69 4.49 -10.53
C TRP A 47 -13.54 6.01 -10.71
N MET A 48 -12.41 6.60 -10.27
CA MET A 48 -12.18 8.05 -10.44
C MET A 48 -12.09 8.45 -11.92
N VAL A 49 -11.47 7.60 -12.75
CA VAL A 49 -11.37 7.82 -14.20
C VAL A 49 -12.74 7.68 -14.87
N GLU A 50 -13.47 6.61 -14.60
CA GLU A 50 -14.78 6.30 -15.20
C GLU A 50 -15.86 7.32 -14.84
N ASN A 51 -15.83 7.85 -13.62
CA ASN A 51 -16.80 8.84 -13.14
C ASN A 51 -16.35 10.29 -13.39
N ALA A 52 -15.24 10.49 -14.12
CA ALA A 52 -14.69 11.82 -14.37
C ALA A 52 -14.45 12.64 -13.08
N ASP A 53 -14.10 11.99 -11.97
CA ASP A 53 -13.79 12.66 -10.70
C ASP A 53 -12.35 13.17 -10.70
N TRP A 54 -12.11 14.20 -11.51
CA TRP A 54 -10.79 14.77 -11.74
C TRP A 54 -10.20 15.41 -10.49
N SER A 55 -11.04 15.90 -9.57
CA SER A 55 -10.58 16.45 -8.29
C SER A 55 -9.95 15.37 -7.42
N SER A 56 -10.66 14.24 -7.27
CA SER A 56 -10.14 13.08 -6.54
C SER A 56 -8.92 12.47 -7.23
N LEU A 57 -8.92 12.39 -8.56
CA LEU A 57 -7.79 11.87 -9.32
C LEU A 57 -6.53 12.74 -9.12
N LYS A 58 -6.65 14.07 -9.13
CA LYS A 58 -5.53 14.99 -8.85
C LYS A 58 -5.01 14.83 -7.42
N ALA A 59 -5.90 14.73 -6.44
CA ALA A 59 -5.51 14.53 -5.04
C ALA A 59 -4.78 13.19 -4.87
N PHE A 60 -5.25 12.13 -5.53
CA PHE A 60 -4.59 10.82 -5.52
C PHE A 60 -3.22 10.87 -6.21
N LEU A 61 -3.12 11.48 -7.40
CA LEU A 61 -1.87 11.70 -8.12
C LEU A 61 -0.85 12.46 -7.25
N TYR A 62 -1.30 13.48 -6.54
CA TYR A 62 -0.46 14.19 -5.59
C TYR A 62 0.04 13.26 -4.48
N LEU A 63 -0.85 12.46 -3.90
CA LEU A 63 -0.53 11.56 -2.79
C LEU A 63 0.48 10.47 -3.16
N ILE A 64 0.43 9.96 -4.40
CA ILE A 64 1.36 8.95 -4.91
C ILE A 64 2.69 9.54 -5.41
N GLY A 65 2.85 10.87 -5.33
CA GLY A 65 4.10 11.56 -5.66
C GLY A 65 4.22 12.05 -7.10
N SER A 66 3.12 12.13 -7.86
CA SER A 66 3.16 12.75 -9.19
C SER A 66 3.34 14.26 -9.05
N ASP A 67 4.34 14.82 -9.73
CA ASP A 67 4.59 16.26 -9.81
C ASP A 67 3.70 16.93 -10.89
N ASN A 68 3.19 16.16 -11.85
CA ASN A 68 2.48 16.67 -13.04
C ASN A 68 1.02 16.23 -13.09
N SER A 69 0.31 16.28 -11.95
CA SER A 69 -1.07 15.79 -11.85
C SER A 69 -2.02 16.42 -12.88
N GLU A 70 -1.88 17.71 -13.17
CA GLU A 70 -2.65 18.42 -14.19
C GLU A 70 -2.44 17.83 -15.59
N THR A 71 -1.18 17.62 -15.98
CA THR A 71 -0.82 17.04 -17.28
C THR A 71 -1.36 15.62 -17.41
N VAL A 72 -1.19 14.79 -16.38
CA VAL A 72 -1.69 13.40 -16.40
C VAL A 72 -3.21 13.37 -16.58
N VAL A 73 -3.95 14.24 -15.89
CA VAL A 73 -5.41 14.33 -16.04
C VAL A 73 -5.79 14.78 -17.45
N ALA A 74 -5.12 15.79 -18.00
CA ALA A 74 -5.37 16.26 -19.35
C ALA A 74 -5.11 15.16 -20.40
N GLU A 75 -4.03 14.39 -20.26
CA GLU A 75 -3.73 13.27 -21.15
C GLU A 75 -4.77 12.14 -21.05
N ILE A 76 -5.24 11.82 -19.84
CA ILE A 76 -6.32 10.84 -19.61
C ILE A 76 -7.62 11.29 -20.28
N GLN A 77 -8.00 12.56 -20.09
CA GLN A 77 -9.19 13.16 -20.72
C GLN A 77 -9.11 13.13 -22.25
N ALA A 78 -7.91 13.32 -22.81
CA ALA A 78 -7.66 13.26 -24.24
C ALA A 78 -7.57 11.81 -24.79
N GLY A 79 -7.51 10.79 -23.92
CA GLY A 79 -7.26 9.40 -24.32
C GLY A 79 -5.86 9.18 -24.90
N GLN A 80 -4.88 9.98 -24.45
CA GLN A 80 -3.53 10.03 -24.98
C GLN A 80 -2.48 9.95 -23.87
N LEU A 81 -2.75 9.16 -22.82
CA LEU A 81 -1.81 8.98 -21.70
C LEU A 81 -0.46 8.43 -22.19
N MET A 82 0.60 9.21 -21.95
CA MET A 82 1.94 8.92 -22.49
C MET A 82 2.77 8.06 -21.55
N GLN A 83 2.93 8.49 -20.30
CA GLN A 83 3.83 7.87 -19.31
C GLN A 83 3.15 6.74 -18.52
N ARG A 84 2.68 5.72 -19.26
CA ARG A 84 1.80 4.67 -18.72
C ARG A 84 2.49 3.76 -17.72
N ASP A 85 3.70 3.29 -18.00
CA ASP A 85 4.41 2.33 -17.15
C ASP A 85 4.84 2.95 -15.81
N GLU A 86 5.38 4.17 -15.85
CA GLU A 86 5.78 4.90 -14.65
C GLU A 86 4.56 5.18 -13.77
N LEU A 87 3.48 5.71 -14.36
CA LEU A 87 2.26 5.99 -13.61
C LEU A 87 1.65 4.70 -13.04
N HIS A 88 1.65 3.62 -13.80
CA HIS A 88 1.17 2.33 -13.30
C HIS A 88 1.98 1.84 -12.10
N GLN A 89 3.32 1.96 -12.16
CA GLN A 89 4.19 1.63 -11.02
C GLN A 89 3.91 2.55 -9.83
N MET A 90 3.62 3.84 -10.03
CA MET A 90 3.25 4.76 -8.94
C MET A 90 1.89 4.44 -8.31
N ILE A 91 0.90 4.00 -9.11
CA ILE A 91 -0.43 3.58 -8.63
C ILE A 91 -0.36 2.22 -7.91
N ALA A 92 0.61 1.37 -8.24
CA ALA A 92 0.78 0.10 -7.53
C ALA A 92 1.67 0.25 -6.29
N TRP A 93 2.78 0.97 -6.38
CA TRP A 93 3.86 0.91 -5.40
C TRP A 93 4.06 2.23 -4.66
N GLN A 94 3.02 2.67 -3.93
CA GLN A 94 3.19 3.80 -3.02
C GLN A 94 4.04 3.42 -1.81
N LYS A 95 5.09 4.19 -1.54
CA LYS A 95 5.96 3.97 -0.37
C LYS A 95 5.18 3.95 0.95
N TRP A 96 4.14 4.79 1.08
CA TRP A 96 3.31 4.85 2.27
C TRP A 96 2.38 3.64 2.42
N ASN A 97 2.13 2.88 1.36
CA ASN A 97 1.24 1.72 1.36
C ASN A 97 2.00 0.39 1.49
N VAL A 98 3.34 0.42 1.48
CA VAL A 98 4.17 -0.78 1.36
C VAL A 98 5.07 -0.96 2.59
N VAL A 99 5.12 -2.19 3.07
CA VAL A 99 5.96 -2.63 4.19
C VAL A 99 6.86 -3.77 3.71
N GLU A 100 8.14 -3.74 4.08
CA GLU A 100 9.01 -4.89 3.87
C GLU A 100 8.74 -5.98 4.90
N GLY A 101 8.73 -7.23 4.43
CA GLY A 101 8.56 -8.37 5.29
C GLY A 101 9.04 -9.68 4.69
N PRO A 102 8.99 -10.77 5.48
CA PRO A 102 9.33 -12.09 4.99
C PRO A 102 8.35 -12.54 3.88
N GLY A 103 8.88 -13.26 2.89
CA GLY A 103 8.15 -13.91 1.82
C GLY A 103 8.51 -15.39 1.67
N GLY A 104 8.05 -16.01 0.58
CA GLY A 104 8.41 -17.39 0.23
C GLY A 104 7.94 -18.44 1.25
N PRO A 105 8.79 -19.42 1.64
CA PRO A 105 8.41 -20.54 2.50
C PRO A 105 8.03 -20.12 3.93
N ASN A 106 8.30 -18.88 4.31
CA ASN A 106 7.86 -18.31 5.59
C ASN A 106 6.37 -17.87 5.57
N ARG A 107 5.64 -18.11 4.47
CA ARG A 107 4.21 -17.79 4.32
C ARG A 107 3.33 -19.03 4.15
N ALA A 108 2.04 -18.84 4.42
CA ALA A 108 1.02 -19.81 4.07
C ALA A 108 0.79 -19.82 2.53
N PRO A 109 0.55 -20.98 1.91
CA PRO A 109 0.15 -21.05 0.50
C PRO A 109 -1.12 -20.22 0.23
N GLY A 110 -1.13 -19.39 -0.82
CA GLY A 110 -2.26 -18.54 -1.20
C GLY A 110 -2.35 -17.19 -0.49
N ASP A 111 -1.37 -16.88 0.36
CA ASP A 111 -1.22 -15.58 1.00
C ASP A 111 -0.35 -14.68 0.12
N ASP A 112 -0.86 -14.28 -1.05
CA ASP A 112 -0.12 -13.39 -1.94
C ASP A 112 -0.11 -11.96 -1.34
N PRO A 113 1.07 -11.30 -1.24
CA PRO A 113 1.15 -9.98 -0.65
C PRO A 113 0.31 -9.01 -1.48
N GLY A 114 -0.76 -8.48 -0.88
CA GLY A 114 -1.63 -7.49 -1.52
C GLY A 114 -2.93 -8.00 -2.13
N GLU A 115 -3.42 -9.18 -1.76
CA GLU A 115 -4.80 -9.62 -2.08
C GLU A 115 -5.84 -9.19 -1.04
N GLY A 116 -5.44 -9.05 0.23
CA GLY A 116 -6.26 -8.55 1.34
C GLY A 116 -5.70 -7.26 1.96
N PHE A 117 -6.50 -6.61 2.82
CA PHE A 117 -5.97 -5.54 3.67
C PHE A 117 -5.10 -6.14 4.78
N GLU A 118 -3.85 -5.69 4.86
CA GLU A 118 -2.89 -6.18 5.84
C GLU A 118 -2.92 -5.31 7.11
N ALA A 119 -3.10 -5.95 8.26
CA ALA A 119 -3.13 -5.25 9.55
C ALA A 119 -1.78 -5.41 10.26
N TRP A 120 -1.11 -4.29 10.49
CA TRP A 120 0.23 -4.29 11.10
C TRP A 120 0.19 -4.09 12.61
N SER A 121 1.08 -4.77 13.34
CA SER A 121 1.39 -4.41 14.73
C SER A 121 2.02 -3.03 14.77
N LEU A 122 1.57 -2.19 15.70
CA LEU A 122 2.15 -0.86 15.93
C LEU A 122 3.41 -0.89 16.82
N TRP A 123 3.77 -2.06 17.34
CA TRP A 123 4.95 -2.25 18.18
C TRP A 123 6.23 -2.15 17.36
N GLY A 124 7.27 -1.55 17.93
CA GLY A 124 8.55 -1.29 17.25
C GLY A 124 8.52 -0.14 16.24
N LEU A 125 7.35 0.19 15.69
CA LEU A 125 7.20 1.34 14.80
C LEU A 125 7.46 2.66 15.53
N SER A 126 8.16 3.57 14.84
CA SER A 126 8.24 4.99 15.21
C SER A 126 6.87 5.66 15.12
N ASN A 127 6.68 6.80 15.80
CA ASN A 127 5.43 7.57 15.76
C ASN A 127 4.98 7.89 14.32
N ASN A 128 5.94 8.22 13.45
CA ASN A 128 5.68 8.49 12.03
C ASN A 128 5.17 7.27 11.25
N GLN A 129 5.73 6.10 11.51
CA GLN A 129 5.31 4.85 10.87
C GLN A 129 3.94 4.41 11.40
N ARG A 130 3.70 4.53 12.71
CA ARG A 130 2.38 4.25 13.30
C ARG A 130 1.29 5.13 12.68
N GLN A 131 1.55 6.43 12.58
CA GLN A 131 0.61 7.35 11.95
C GLN A 131 0.37 6.97 10.49
N THR A 132 1.41 6.58 9.76
CA THR A 132 1.28 6.13 8.36
C THR A 132 0.35 4.92 8.25
N VAL A 133 0.54 3.88 9.07
CA VAL A 133 -0.34 2.69 9.06
C VAL A 133 -1.80 3.05 9.39
N LEU A 134 -2.02 3.93 10.37
CA LEU A 134 -3.35 4.39 10.76
C LEU A 134 -4.02 5.25 9.67
N ASP A 135 -3.27 6.08 8.98
CA ASP A 135 -3.76 6.89 7.87
C ASP A 135 -4.13 6.01 6.67
N VAL A 136 -3.32 5.00 6.38
CA VAL A 136 -3.58 4.02 5.30
C VAL A 136 -4.86 3.22 5.58
N LYS A 137 -5.11 2.82 6.83
CA LYS A 137 -6.37 2.22 7.25
C LYS A 137 -7.57 3.14 6.95
N GLN A 138 -7.47 4.42 7.27
CA GLN A 138 -8.54 5.39 6.99
C GLN A 138 -8.76 5.58 5.49
N ILE A 139 -7.69 5.64 4.70
CA ILE A 139 -7.77 5.71 3.24
C ILE A 139 -8.47 4.47 2.68
N TYR A 140 -8.10 3.28 3.14
CA TYR A 140 -8.75 2.02 2.75
C TYR A 140 -10.26 2.03 3.06
N ASP A 141 -10.64 2.43 4.27
CA ASP A 141 -12.04 2.47 4.68
C ASP A 141 -12.86 3.45 3.84
N ALA A 142 -12.25 4.54 3.37
CA ALA A 142 -12.88 5.48 2.45
C ALA A 142 -12.98 4.91 1.01
N MET A 143 -11.94 4.21 0.54
CA MET A 143 -11.94 3.52 -0.75
C MET A 143 -13.05 2.47 -0.87
N LEU A 144 -13.34 1.73 0.19
CA LEU A 144 -14.43 0.75 0.23
C LEU A 144 -15.82 1.38 0.08
N LYS A 145 -15.97 2.65 0.48
CA LYS A 145 -17.25 3.38 0.43
C LYS A 145 -17.43 4.17 -0.86
N LEU A 146 -16.39 4.27 -1.69
CA LEU A 146 -16.39 5.05 -2.93
C LEU A 146 -17.58 4.72 -3.86
N PRO A 147 -17.89 3.44 -4.13
CA PRO A 147 -19.02 3.09 -5.02
C PRO A 147 -20.39 3.52 -4.49
N GLN A 148 -20.49 3.85 -3.19
CA GLN A 148 -21.74 4.30 -2.55
C GLN A 148 -21.86 5.83 -2.57
N GLN A 149 -20.81 6.55 -2.99
CA GLN A 149 -20.83 8.01 -3.04
C GLN A 149 -21.65 8.48 -4.25
N THR A 150 -22.60 9.38 -3.99
CA THR A 150 -23.49 9.96 -5.01
C THR A 150 -22.99 11.31 -5.53
N GLN A 151 -21.93 11.86 -4.95
CA GLN A 151 -21.36 13.17 -5.30
C GLN A 151 -19.85 13.04 -5.54
N PRO A 152 -19.36 13.37 -6.75
CA PRO A 152 -17.92 13.37 -7.05
C PRO A 152 -17.17 14.46 -6.24
N GLY A 153 -15.90 14.22 -5.93
CA GLY A 153 -14.99 15.20 -5.31
C GLY A 153 -14.85 15.14 -3.78
N ASN A 154 -15.78 14.50 -3.06
CA ASN A 154 -15.66 14.33 -1.60
C ASN A 154 -14.43 13.49 -1.20
N PHE A 155 -14.09 12.50 -2.02
CA PHE A 155 -12.92 11.67 -1.78
C PHE A 155 -11.61 12.45 -1.95
N GLY A 156 -11.51 13.34 -2.95
CA GLY A 156 -10.34 14.19 -3.16
C GLY A 156 -10.07 15.14 -1.98
N ALA A 157 -11.12 15.75 -1.43
CA ALA A 157 -11.00 16.58 -0.23
C ALA A 157 -10.50 15.76 0.97
N PHE A 158 -11.01 14.55 1.14
CA PHE A 158 -10.53 13.61 2.16
C PHE A 158 -9.06 13.21 1.95
N LEU A 159 -8.67 12.81 0.74
CA LEU A 159 -7.28 12.45 0.40
C LEU A 159 -6.30 13.60 0.68
N SER A 160 -6.73 14.85 0.47
CA SER A 160 -5.91 16.04 0.72
C SER A 160 -5.53 16.23 2.19
N THR A 161 -6.29 15.64 3.13
CA THR A 161 -5.92 15.62 4.56
C THR A 161 -4.69 14.74 4.85
N PHE A 162 -4.32 13.85 3.92
CA PHE A 162 -3.18 12.93 4.01
C PHE A 162 -1.96 13.35 3.19
N ARG A 163 -1.87 14.62 2.78
CA ARG A 163 -0.77 15.14 1.96
C ARG A 163 0.64 14.85 2.49
N HIS A 164 0.77 14.68 3.81
CA HIS A 164 2.05 14.32 4.45
C HIS A 164 2.55 12.93 4.09
N LEU A 165 1.68 12.04 3.57
CA LEU A 165 2.07 10.70 3.12
C LEU A 165 2.93 10.72 1.84
N ARG A 166 2.80 11.76 0.99
CA ARG A 166 3.53 11.88 -0.30
C ARG A 166 5.03 11.62 -0.17
N ASN A 167 5.64 12.12 0.90
CA ASN A 167 7.08 12.07 1.12
C ASN A 167 7.52 10.97 2.11
N ARG A 168 6.61 10.07 2.49
CA ARG A 168 6.94 8.96 3.39
C ARG A 168 7.92 8.00 2.71
N GLN A 169 8.83 7.48 3.52
CA GLN A 169 9.73 6.41 3.11
C GLN A 169 9.04 5.06 3.31
N LEU A 170 9.59 4.03 2.67
CA LEU A 170 9.18 2.65 2.90
C LEU A 170 9.31 2.32 4.37
N ILE A 171 8.34 1.56 4.88
CA ILE A 171 8.46 0.95 6.19
C ILE A 171 9.29 -0.32 6.01
N MET A 172 10.57 -0.24 6.36
CA MET A 172 11.47 -1.39 6.36
C MET A 172 11.09 -2.37 7.47
N TRP A 173 11.55 -3.61 7.34
CA TRP A 173 11.24 -4.65 8.30
C TRP A 173 11.64 -4.25 9.72
N GLU A 174 10.68 -4.37 10.65
CA GLU A 174 10.89 -4.21 12.09
C GLU A 174 10.40 -5.50 12.77
N PRO A 175 11.29 -6.30 13.40
CA PRO A 175 10.90 -7.56 14.03
C PRO A 175 9.63 -7.46 14.88
N LYS A 176 9.48 -6.39 15.67
CA LYS A 176 8.32 -6.21 16.57
C LYS A 176 7.00 -5.89 15.86
N MET A 177 7.08 -5.34 14.65
CA MET A 177 5.92 -5.20 13.76
C MET A 177 5.44 -6.57 13.26
N TRP A 178 6.39 -7.51 13.18
CA TRP A 178 6.22 -8.86 12.69
C TRP A 178 6.28 -9.92 13.80
N ASP A 179 6.30 -9.54 15.09
CA ASP A 179 6.41 -10.48 16.24
C ASP A 179 5.17 -11.39 16.39
N ALA A 180 4.19 -11.23 15.50
CA ALA A 180 3.12 -12.17 15.21
C ALA A 180 3.43 -13.09 14.01
N VAL A 181 4.68 -13.27 13.58
CA VAL A 181 5.05 -14.17 12.48
C VAL A 181 6.18 -15.05 12.97
N ILE A 182 5.82 -15.96 13.88
CA ILE A 182 6.70 -17.08 14.23
C ILE A 182 6.87 -17.92 12.96
N VAL A 183 8.13 -18.11 12.54
CA VAL A 183 8.50 -18.99 11.41
C VAL A 183 7.71 -20.30 11.50
N GLY A 184 6.85 -20.55 10.52
CA GLY A 184 6.05 -21.78 10.41
C GLY A 184 4.71 -21.81 11.17
N ARG A 185 4.21 -20.70 11.73
CA ARG A 185 2.83 -20.62 12.25
C ARG A 185 2.16 -19.29 11.90
N ALA A 186 0.99 -19.37 11.27
CA ALA A 186 0.05 -18.26 11.19
C ALA A 186 -0.55 -17.97 12.57
N PRO A 187 -0.62 -16.72 13.04
CA PRO A 187 -1.57 -16.35 14.07
C PRO A 187 -2.75 -15.66 13.40
N LYS A 188 -3.88 -16.36 13.41
CA LYS A 188 -5.18 -15.72 13.36
C LYS A 188 -5.51 -15.22 14.77
N HIS A 189 -5.65 -13.90 14.87
CA HIS A 189 -6.18 -13.10 15.98
C HIS A 189 -5.21 -12.70 17.12
N PRO A 190 -5.24 -11.41 17.53
CA PRO A 190 -4.55 -10.94 18.72
C PRO A 190 -5.33 -11.40 19.95
N ARG A 191 -4.76 -12.32 20.73
CA ARG A 191 -5.03 -12.32 22.17
C ARG A 191 -4.04 -11.37 22.81
N GLU A 192 -4.53 -10.53 23.70
CA GLU A 192 -3.74 -9.59 24.50
C GLU A 192 -2.44 -10.26 24.99
N PRO A 193 -1.31 -9.55 24.97
CA PRO A 193 -0.05 -10.12 25.41
C PRO A 193 -0.14 -10.43 26.91
N ASP A 194 -0.12 -11.71 27.27
CA ASP A 194 0.27 -12.12 28.61
C ASP A 194 1.72 -11.65 28.80
N VAL A 195 1.88 -10.63 29.63
CA VAL A 195 3.14 -9.96 29.92
C VAL A 195 3.97 -10.89 30.80
N ARG A 196 4.53 -11.95 30.22
CA ARG A 196 5.55 -12.78 30.89
C ARG A 196 6.75 -13.03 29.99
N SER A 197 7.72 -12.15 30.20
CA SER A 197 9.12 -12.29 29.83
C SER A 197 9.67 -13.69 30.15
N THR A 198 10.18 -14.40 29.15
CA THR A 198 11.13 -15.49 29.36
C THR A 198 12.27 -15.46 28.35
N TRP A 199 13.08 -14.40 28.43
CA TRP A 199 14.50 -14.48 28.06
C TRP A 199 15.26 -15.19 29.19
N ARG A 200 15.40 -16.52 29.18
CA ARG A 200 16.40 -17.20 30.03
C ARG A 200 17.05 -18.43 29.40
N ARG A 201 18.36 -18.27 29.16
CA ARG A 201 19.49 -19.23 29.28
C ARG A 201 19.33 -20.61 28.66
N ARG A 202 20.13 -20.87 27.61
CA ARG A 202 20.68 -22.20 27.35
C ARG A 202 21.65 -22.58 28.48
N ARG A 203 21.31 -23.62 29.24
CA ARG A 203 22.26 -24.60 29.75
C ARG A 203 21.90 -25.93 29.08
N GLY A 204 22.94 -26.63 28.64
CA GLY A 204 22.92 -27.83 27.81
C GLY A 204 24.23 -27.80 27.05
#